data_AF-A0A2E2T6G5-F1
#
_entry.id   AF-A0A2E2T6G5-F1
#
_cell.length_a   1.000
_cell.length_b   1.000
_cell.length_c   1.000
_cell.angle_alpha   90.00
_cell.angle_beta   90.00
_cell.angle_gamma   90.00
#
_symmetry.space_group_name_H-M   'P 1'
#
loop_
_entity.id
_entity.type
_entity.pdbx_description
1 polymer ?
#
loop_
_entity_poly.entity_id
_entity_poly.type
_entity_poly.pdbx_seq_one_letter_code
_entity_poly.pdbx_strand_id
1 'polypeptide(L)'
;MIKIIDNFLDKETHKKIFDILTKDESFPYFFLHGVAKRTHNDFMFVHILYLHDKGINSKYFESIGLPLINKLSFKKFIRAKINCYPNQGKQIKNGFHTDYNTKHKVALYSINTNNGYTEFENGDKYFSKENQMIIFDGNLKHRSVTQNDKHLRLNININYEL
;
A
#
# COMPACT_ATOMS: atom_id res chain seq x y z
N MET A 1 3.56 -4.73 18.03
CA MET A 1 2.12 -4.36 18.09
C MET A 1 1.74 -3.73 16.77
N ILE A 2 0.63 -4.17 16.18
CA ILE A 2 0.06 -3.62 14.95
C ILE A 2 -1.04 -2.64 15.37
N LYS A 3 -0.97 -1.40 14.89
CA LYS A 3 -1.96 -0.35 15.17
C LYS A 3 -2.91 -0.22 13.99
N ILE A 4 -4.21 -0.22 14.25
CA ILE A 4 -5.26 -0.02 13.24
C ILE A 4 -5.93 1.32 13.50
N ILE A 5 -6.16 2.09 12.44
CA ILE A 5 -6.87 3.37 12.50
C ILE A 5 -7.92 3.36 11.38
N ASP A 6 -9.18 3.23 11.77
CA ASP A 6 -10.32 3.41 10.86
C ASP A 6 -10.57 4.89 10.59
N ASN A 7 -11.12 5.19 9.41
CA ASN A 7 -11.43 6.56 8.98
C ASN A 7 -10.23 7.50 9.07
N PHE A 8 -9.07 7.05 8.59
CA PHE A 8 -7.80 7.76 8.74
C PHE A 8 -7.81 9.13 8.07
N LEU A 9 -8.44 9.25 6.90
CA LEU A 9 -8.72 10.51 6.22
C LEU A 9 -10.19 10.90 6.43
N ASP A 10 -10.51 12.19 6.30
CA ASP A 10 -11.90 12.61 6.15
C ASP A 10 -12.49 12.05 4.85
N LYS A 11 -13.82 11.99 4.78
CA LYS A 11 -14.54 11.35 3.68
C LYS A 11 -14.27 12.02 2.34
N GLU A 12 -14.12 13.34 2.30
CA GLU A 12 -13.91 14.09 1.06
C GLU A 12 -12.51 13.83 0.51
N THR A 13 -11.48 13.91 1.36
CA THR A 13 -10.10 13.60 0.96
C THR A 13 -9.97 12.15 0.50
N HIS A 14 -10.53 11.20 1.25
CA HIS A 14 -10.53 9.79 0.85
C HIS A 14 -11.21 9.60 -0.53
N LYS A 15 -12.39 10.20 -0.73
CA LYS A 15 -13.12 10.10 -1.99
C LYS A 15 -12.34 10.69 -3.16
N LYS A 16 -11.67 11.84 -2.99
CA LYS A 16 -10.82 12.44 -4.03
C LYS A 16 -9.70 11.49 -4.45
N ILE A 17 -9.00 10.89 -3.49
CA ILE A 17 -7.94 9.91 -3.78
C ILE A 17 -8.52 8.68 -4.46
N PHE A 18 -9.64 8.15 -3.96
CA PHE A 18 -10.31 7.01 -4.56
C PHE A 18 -10.69 7.27 -6.03
N ASP A 19 -11.29 8.42 -6.33
CA ASP A 19 -11.70 8.79 -7.68
C ASP A 19 -10.49 8.92 -8.61
N ILE A 20 -9.37 9.53 -8.17
CA ILE A 20 -8.13 9.58 -8.96
C ILE A 20 -7.62 8.17 -9.27
N LEU A 21 -7.63 7.26 -8.29
CA LEU A 21 -7.04 5.93 -8.48
C LEU A 21 -7.93 4.95 -9.24
N THR A 22 -9.23 5.22 -9.37
CA THR A 22 -10.22 4.27 -9.92
C THR A 22 -11.00 4.80 -11.12
N LYS A 23 -11.05 6.11 -11.36
CA LYS A 23 -11.85 6.72 -12.43
C LYS A 23 -11.05 7.59 -13.38
N ASP A 24 -9.90 8.13 -12.96
CA ASP A 24 -9.02 8.87 -13.85
C ASP A 24 -8.28 7.91 -14.78
N GLU A 25 -8.75 7.82 -16.03
CA GLU A 25 -8.15 6.97 -17.08
C GLU A 25 -6.72 7.39 -17.46
N SER A 26 -6.30 8.60 -17.07
CA SER A 26 -4.94 9.10 -17.29
C SER A 26 -3.97 8.72 -16.17
N PHE A 27 -4.45 8.16 -15.06
CA PHE A 27 -3.60 7.78 -13.94
C PHE A 27 -2.69 6.60 -14.34
N PRO A 28 -1.34 6.76 -14.32
CA PRO A 28 -0.47 5.73 -14.82
C PRO A 28 -0.21 4.65 -13.76
N TYR A 29 -0.38 3.40 -14.17
CA TYR A 29 0.01 2.23 -13.40
C TYR A 29 1.18 1.53 -14.12
N PHE A 30 2.30 1.36 -13.42
CA PHE A 30 3.52 0.77 -13.98
C PHE A 30 3.61 -0.70 -13.59
N PHE A 31 3.92 -1.56 -14.56
CA PHE A 31 4.07 -2.99 -14.32
C PHE A 31 5.25 -3.30 -13.40
N LEU A 32 5.03 -4.20 -12.44
CA LEU A 32 6.06 -4.75 -11.56
C LEU A 32 6.00 -6.29 -11.61
N HIS A 33 7.09 -6.88 -12.08
CA HIS A 33 7.33 -8.32 -12.00
C HIS A 33 7.91 -8.69 -10.63
N GLY A 34 7.31 -9.67 -9.98
CA GLY A 34 7.70 -10.12 -8.64
C GLY A 34 7.22 -9.19 -7.54
N VAL A 35 6.18 -9.58 -6.82
CA VAL A 35 5.59 -8.78 -5.72
C VAL A 35 6.52 -8.74 -4.51
N ALA A 36 7.01 -9.92 -4.08
CA ALA A 36 7.93 -10.04 -2.95
C ALA A 36 9.40 -10.09 -3.39
N LYS A 37 9.67 -10.75 -4.51
CA LYS A 37 11.00 -10.92 -5.10
C LYS A 37 10.86 -10.95 -6.62
N ARG A 38 11.80 -10.32 -7.33
CA ARG A 38 11.83 -10.25 -8.81
C ARG A 38 11.91 -11.60 -9.52
N THR A 39 12.24 -12.67 -8.81
CA THR A 39 12.31 -14.04 -9.36
C THR A 39 10.98 -14.79 -9.26
N HIS A 40 9.97 -14.21 -8.60
CA HIS A 40 8.65 -14.82 -8.49
C HIS A 40 7.81 -14.51 -9.73
N ASN A 41 7.05 -15.49 -10.20
CA ASN A 41 6.14 -15.35 -11.35
C ASN A 41 4.84 -14.58 -11.03
N ASP A 42 4.75 -13.94 -9.87
CA ASP A 42 3.64 -13.04 -9.54
C ASP A 42 3.90 -11.64 -10.09
N PHE A 43 2.85 -10.83 -10.17
CA PHE A 43 2.96 -9.46 -10.65
C PHE A 43 1.96 -8.56 -9.94
N MET A 44 2.20 -7.26 -10.07
CA MET A 44 1.28 -6.22 -9.70
C MET A 44 1.54 -4.99 -10.55
N PHE A 45 0.67 -3.99 -10.43
CA PHE A 45 0.99 -2.66 -10.92
C PHE A 45 1.29 -1.74 -9.74
N VAL A 46 2.13 -0.74 -9.97
CA VAL A 46 2.56 0.22 -8.95
C VAL A 46 2.57 1.64 -9.49
N HIS A 47 2.49 2.59 -8.59
CA HIS A 47 2.84 3.97 -8.89
C HIS A 47 3.66 4.53 -7.72
N ILE A 48 4.90 4.92 -8.00
CA ILE A 48 5.81 5.44 -6.98
C ILE A 48 5.59 6.94 -6.84
N LEU A 49 5.07 7.37 -5.69
CA LEU A 49 4.82 8.77 -5.39
C LEU A 49 6.09 9.48 -4.89
N TYR A 50 6.87 8.78 -4.05
CA TYR A 50 8.11 9.30 -3.46
C TYR A 50 9.09 8.17 -3.17
N LEU A 51 10.38 8.46 -3.33
CA LEU A 51 11.51 7.64 -2.89
C LEU A 51 12.60 8.53 -2.30
N HIS A 52 13.17 8.15 -1.16
CA HIS A 52 14.16 8.96 -0.45
C HIS A 52 15.37 9.37 -1.32
N ASP A 53 15.86 8.49 -2.19
CA ASP A 53 16.99 8.72 -3.08
C ASP A 53 16.65 9.56 -4.32
N LYS A 54 15.36 9.73 -4.64
CA LYS A 54 14.88 10.47 -5.83
C LYS A 54 14.03 11.69 -5.52
N GLY A 55 13.56 11.82 -4.29
CA GLY A 55 12.55 12.80 -3.90
C GLY A 55 11.16 12.46 -4.43
N ILE A 56 10.40 13.52 -4.76
CA ILE A 56 9.06 13.41 -5.33
C ILE A 56 9.16 12.82 -6.74
N ASN A 57 8.50 11.68 -6.97
CA ASN A 57 8.57 10.93 -8.22
C ASN A 57 7.25 10.97 -9.01
N SER A 58 6.27 11.75 -8.54
CA SER A 58 4.95 11.82 -9.16
C SER A 58 4.29 13.19 -8.93
N LYS A 59 3.63 13.71 -9.97
CA LYS A 59 2.74 14.88 -9.87
C LYS A 59 1.56 14.65 -8.91
N TYR A 60 1.23 13.39 -8.61
CA TYR A 60 0.15 13.03 -7.68
C TYR A 60 0.62 12.97 -6.21
N PHE A 61 1.89 13.26 -5.91
CA PHE A 61 2.38 13.24 -4.54
C PHE A 61 1.64 14.23 -3.64
N GLU A 62 1.30 15.43 -4.14
CA GLU A 62 0.57 16.43 -3.36
C GLU A 62 -0.88 16.01 -3.09
N SER A 63 -1.59 15.49 -4.11
CA SER A 63 -3.00 15.13 -3.98
C SER A 63 -3.25 13.80 -3.28
N ILE A 64 -2.28 12.87 -3.32
CA ILE A 64 -2.43 11.52 -2.76
C ILE A 64 -1.49 11.27 -1.57
N GLY A 65 -0.21 11.64 -1.70
CA GLY A 65 0.82 11.35 -0.70
C GLY A 65 0.72 12.25 0.54
N LEU A 66 0.71 13.58 0.35
CA LEU A 66 0.71 14.54 1.45
C LEU A 66 -0.44 14.37 2.45
N PRO A 67 -1.70 14.11 2.05
CA PRO A 67 -2.79 13.91 3.00
C PRO A 67 -2.56 12.77 4.00
N LEU A 68 -1.82 11.73 3.58
CA LEU A 68 -1.47 10.61 4.43
C LEU A 68 -0.25 10.93 5.30
N ILE A 69 0.80 11.46 4.69
CA ILE A 69 2.10 11.70 5.32
C ILE A 69 1.99 12.75 6.42
N ASN A 70 1.21 13.82 6.23
CA ASN A 70 1.02 14.89 7.22
C ASN A 70 0.36 14.42 8.51
N LYS A 71 -0.27 13.23 8.51
CA LYS A 71 -0.89 12.61 9.70
C LYS A 71 0.03 11.60 10.38
N LEU A 72 1.23 11.38 9.86
CA LEU A 72 2.24 10.49 10.42
C LEU A 72 3.37 11.32 11.05
N SER A 73 3.88 10.84 12.18
CA SER A 73 5.10 11.38 12.78
C SER A 73 6.29 10.52 12.35
N PHE A 74 7.35 11.15 11.85
CA PHE A 74 8.56 10.48 11.39
C PHE A 74 9.77 11.41 11.48
N LYS A 75 10.96 10.84 11.67
CA LYS A 75 12.23 11.55 11.50
C LYS A 75 12.73 11.50 10.06
N LYS A 76 12.46 10.38 9.38
CA LYS A 76 12.89 10.15 8.01
C LYS A 76 11.80 9.47 7.22
N PHE A 77 11.48 10.04 6.07
CA PHE A 77 10.54 9.46 5.12
C PHE A 77 11.30 8.66 4.05
N ILE A 78 10.92 7.39 3.84
CA ILE A 78 11.65 6.46 2.98
C ILE A 78 10.97 6.32 1.62
N ARG A 79 9.67 5.99 1.60
CA ARG A 79 8.93 5.67 0.37
C ARG A 79 7.43 5.89 0.55
N ALA A 80 6.76 6.36 -0.50
CA ALA A 80 5.31 6.15 -0.69
C ALA A 80 5.06 5.52 -2.06
N LYS A 81 4.35 4.39 -2.07
CA LYS A 81 4.05 3.60 -3.25
C LYS A 81 2.60 3.15 -3.24
N ILE A 82 1.88 3.45 -4.32
CA ILE A 82 0.57 2.87 -4.57
C ILE A 82 0.77 1.47 -5.15
N ASN A 83 0.05 0.52 -4.57
CA ASN A 83 0.02 -0.87 -4.98
C ASN A 83 -1.35 -1.18 -5.60
N CYS A 84 -1.34 -1.72 -6.82
CA CYS A 84 -2.52 -2.12 -7.55
C CYS A 84 -2.44 -3.61 -7.88
N TYR A 85 -3.38 -4.36 -7.31
CA TYR A 85 -3.53 -5.79 -7.52
C TYR A 85 -4.81 -6.04 -8.33
N PRO A 86 -4.70 -6.31 -9.64
CA PRO A 86 -5.84 -6.73 -10.44
C PRO A 86 -6.45 -8.04 -9.94
N ASN A 87 -7.76 -8.20 -10.11
CA ASN A 87 -8.41 -9.47 -9.89
C ASN A 87 -7.89 -10.51 -10.88
N GLN A 88 -7.42 -11.65 -10.36
CA GLN A 88 -6.94 -12.78 -11.15
C GLN A 88 -7.84 -14.02 -11.04
N GLY A 89 -9.10 -13.83 -10.63
CA GLY A 89 -10.10 -14.87 -10.41
C GLY A 89 -9.87 -15.75 -9.17
N LYS A 90 -8.75 -15.56 -8.45
CA LYS A 90 -8.36 -16.34 -7.28
C LYS A 90 -7.56 -15.51 -6.29
N GLN A 91 -7.58 -15.92 -5.03
CA GLN A 91 -6.68 -15.37 -4.02
C GLN A 91 -5.29 -15.98 -4.19
N ILE A 92 -4.29 -15.13 -4.41
CA ILE A 92 -2.89 -15.48 -4.57
C ILE A 92 -2.16 -14.97 -3.35
N LYS A 93 -1.46 -15.88 -2.67
CA LYS A 93 -0.58 -15.57 -1.54
C LYS A 93 0.82 -15.26 -2.08
N ASN A 94 1.24 -14.00 -2.03
CA ASN A 94 2.59 -13.63 -2.41
C ASN A 94 3.62 -14.13 -1.38
N GLY A 95 4.91 -14.03 -1.69
CA GLY A 95 5.97 -14.42 -0.76
C GLY A 95 6.00 -13.55 0.51
N PHE A 96 6.31 -14.16 1.66
CA PHE A 96 6.63 -13.41 2.88
C PHE A 96 7.91 -12.61 2.69
N HIS A 97 7.90 -11.35 3.10
CA HIS A 97 9.01 -10.42 2.98
C HIS A 97 8.94 -9.32 4.05
N THR A 98 10.04 -8.59 4.19
CA THR A 98 10.06 -7.23 4.76
C THR A 98 10.27 -6.23 3.63
N ASP A 99 9.82 -5.00 3.80
CA ASP A 99 9.95 -3.96 2.76
C ASP A 99 11.40 -3.49 2.60
N TYR A 100 12.13 -3.43 3.71
CA TYR A 100 13.55 -3.03 3.80
C TYR A 100 14.28 -3.90 4.84
N ASN A 101 15.60 -3.96 4.71
CA ASN A 101 16.48 -4.66 5.66
C ASN A 101 16.89 -3.79 6.86
N THR A 102 16.61 -2.49 6.81
CA THR A 102 16.88 -1.54 7.89
C THR A 102 15.64 -1.33 8.75
N LYS A 103 15.81 -0.86 10.00
CA LYS A 103 14.70 -0.58 10.91
C LYS A 103 13.81 0.52 10.31
N HIS A 104 12.52 0.23 10.20
CA HIS A 104 11.51 1.17 9.70
C HIS A 104 10.13 0.82 10.26
N LYS A 105 9.16 1.70 10.06
CA LYS A 105 7.73 1.45 10.18
C LYS A 105 7.09 1.37 8.81
N VAL A 106 6.03 0.58 8.73
CA VAL A 106 5.15 0.51 7.55
C VAL A 106 3.80 1.06 7.95
N ALA A 107 3.29 2.00 7.17
CA ALA A 107 1.91 2.47 7.20
C ALA A 107 1.24 2.05 5.89
N LEU A 108 0.26 1.16 5.99
CA LEU A 108 -0.46 0.59 4.87
C LEU A 108 -1.90 1.11 4.88
N TYR A 109 -2.20 1.99 3.93
CA TYR A 109 -3.52 2.61 3.79
C TYR A 109 -4.34 1.89 2.72
N SER A 110 -5.52 1.40 3.07
CA SER A 110 -6.42 0.71 2.13
C SER A 110 -7.35 1.70 1.44
N ILE A 111 -7.35 1.67 0.10
CA ILE A 111 -8.18 2.57 -0.72
C ILE A 111 -9.61 2.03 -0.87
N ASN A 112 -9.78 0.72 -0.97
CA ASN A 112 -11.08 0.11 -1.17
C ASN A 112 -11.29 -1.12 -0.27
N THR A 113 -12.54 -1.38 0.11
CA THR A 113 -12.93 -2.59 0.83
C THR A 113 -13.01 -3.78 -0.13
N ASN A 114 -12.28 -4.86 0.18
CA ASN A 114 -12.27 -6.11 -0.59
C ASN A 114 -11.78 -7.28 0.27
N ASN A 115 -11.88 -8.50 -0.24
CA ASN A 115 -11.52 -9.71 0.50
C ASN A 115 -10.02 -10.05 0.48
N GLY A 116 -9.19 -9.24 -0.19
CA GLY A 116 -7.74 -9.35 -0.10
C GLY A 116 -7.21 -8.79 1.22
N TYR A 117 -6.03 -9.25 1.64
CA TYR A 117 -5.54 -8.97 2.99
C TYR A 117 -4.02 -8.96 3.07
N THR A 118 -3.51 -8.40 4.16
CA THR A 118 -2.10 -8.56 4.56
C THR A 118 -2.03 -9.65 5.62
N GLU A 119 -1.16 -10.63 5.39
CA GLU A 119 -0.93 -11.75 6.30
C GLU A 119 0.47 -11.65 6.90
N PHE A 120 0.57 -11.82 8.22
CA PHE A 120 1.83 -11.84 8.96
C PHE A 120 2.27 -13.29 9.22
N GLU A 121 3.57 -13.52 9.44
CA GLU A 121 4.10 -14.89 9.65
C GLU A 121 3.49 -15.60 10.88
N ASN A 122 3.00 -14.85 11.86
CA ASN A 122 2.29 -15.40 13.03
C ASN A 122 0.84 -15.85 12.72
N GLY A 123 0.37 -15.68 11.48
CA GLY A 123 -0.97 -16.07 11.04
C GLY A 123 -2.01 -14.95 11.12
N ASP A 124 -1.68 -13.77 11.67
CA ASP A 124 -2.60 -12.65 11.74
C ASP A 124 -2.94 -12.14 10.32
N LYS A 125 -4.23 -11.85 10.10
CA LYS A 125 -4.76 -11.39 8.82
C LYS A 125 -5.49 -10.07 8.99
N TYR A 126 -5.17 -9.12 8.13
CA TYR A 126 -5.79 -7.81 8.11
C TYR A 126 -6.38 -7.54 6.73
N PHE A 127 -7.70 -7.66 6.63
CA PHE A 127 -8.44 -7.45 5.39
C PHE A 127 -8.44 -5.98 4.97
N SER A 128 -8.42 -5.76 3.65
CA SER A 128 -8.51 -4.42 3.09
C SER A 128 -9.87 -3.82 3.38
N LYS A 129 -9.90 -2.81 4.26
CA LYS A 129 -11.06 -1.98 4.58
C LYS A 129 -10.78 -0.56 4.14
N GLU A 130 -11.67 0.02 3.35
CA GLU A 130 -11.48 1.39 2.84
C GLU A 130 -11.24 2.40 3.96
N ASN A 131 -10.39 3.38 3.69
CA ASN A 131 -10.03 4.44 4.62
C ASN A 131 -9.45 3.93 5.96
N GLN A 132 -8.94 2.70 6.00
CA GLN A 132 -8.23 2.14 7.14
C GLN A 132 -6.71 2.23 6.92
N MET A 133 -6.00 2.69 7.94
CA MET A 133 -4.54 2.64 8.03
C MET A 133 -4.12 1.54 9.01
N ILE A 134 -3.20 0.67 8.58
CA ILE A 134 -2.55 -0.31 9.45
C ILE A 134 -1.08 0.10 9.58
N ILE A 135 -0.60 0.29 10.81
CA ILE A 135 0.78 0.68 11.10
C ILE A 135 1.47 -0.44 11.88
N PHE A 136 2.63 -0.87 11.41
CA PHE A 136 3.37 -1.98 12.02
C PHE A 136 4.88 -1.81 11.92
N ASP A 137 5.60 -2.64 12.67
CA ASP A 137 7.06 -2.67 12.62
C ASP A 137 7.54 -3.33 11.33
N GLY A 138 8.43 -2.66 10.58
CA GLY A 138 8.89 -3.11 9.27
C GLY A 138 9.72 -4.40 9.29
N ASN A 139 10.17 -4.85 10.47
CA ASN A 139 10.83 -6.14 10.64
C ASN A 139 9.84 -7.31 10.71
N LEU A 140 8.52 -7.03 10.82
CA LEU A 140 7.51 -8.08 10.75
C LEU A 140 7.37 -8.54 9.31
N LYS A 141 7.75 -9.81 9.08
CA LYS A 141 7.52 -10.44 7.79
C LYS A 141 6.03 -10.56 7.51
N HIS A 142 5.65 -10.09 6.34
CA HIS A 142 4.27 -10.06 5.89
C HIS A 142 4.21 -10.41 4.41
N ARG A 143 3.01 -10.73 3.94
CA ARG A 143 2.71 -10.91 2.53
C ARG A 143 1.39 -10.26 2.18
N SER A 144 1.27 -9.87 0.92
CA SER A 144 -0.03 -9.58 0.33
C SER A 144 -0.73 -10.85 -0.08
N VAL A 145 -2.05 -10.86 0.11
CA VAL A 145 -2.97 -11.81 -0.48
C VAL A 145 -3.93 -11.04 -1.38
N THR A 146 -4.01 -11.44 -2.65
CA THR A 146 -4.88 -10.77 -3.63
C THR A 146 -6.35 -11.02 -3.33
N GLN A 147 -7.20 -10.18 -3.90
CA GLN A 147 -8.65 -10.30 -3.82
C GLN A 147 -9.22 -11.07 -5.02
N ASN A 148 -10.46 -11.54 -4.89
CA ASN A 148 -11.25 -12.03 -6.04
C ASN A 148 -12.72 -11.55 -6.06
N ASP A 149 -13.11 -10.60 -5.21
CA ASP A 149 -14.48 -10.08 -5.07
C ASP A 149 -14.71 -8.67 -5.67
N LYS A 150 -13.65 -8.01 -6.14
CA LYS A 150 -13.66 -6.66 -6.77
C LYS A 150 -12.81 -6.64 -8.03
N HIS A 151 -12.78 -5.53 -8.76
CA HIS A 151 -11.88 -5.40 -9.92
C HIS A 151 -10.41 -5.24 -9.52
N LEU A 152 -10.15 -4.42 -8.49
CA LEU A 152 -8.82 -4.08 -8.00
C LEU A 152 -8.77 -4.16 -6.47
N ARG A 153 -7.62 -4.56 -5.91
CA ARG A 153 -7.23 -4.20 -4.53
C ARG A 153 -6.20 -3.08 -4.61
N LEU A 154 -6.51 -1.95 -3.99
CA LEU A 154 -5.68 -0.76 -3.98
C LEU A 154 -5.25 -0.43 -2.55
N ASN A 155 -3.95 -0.20 -2.35
CA ASN A 155 -3.43 0.34 -1.12
C ASN A 155 -2.23 1.26 -1.36
N ILE A 156 -1.92 2.11 -0.38
CA ILE A 156 -0.74 2.95 -0.38
C ILE A 156 0.17 2.46 0.74
N ASN A 157 1.36 2.00 0.38
CA ASN A 157 2.39 1.58 1.30
C ASN A 157 3.37 2.74 1.51
N ILE A 158 3.52 3.14 2.78
CA ILE A 158 4.39 4.22 3.25
C ILE A 158 5.43 3.61 4.20
N ASN A 159 6.70 3.84 3.92
CA ASN A 159 7.82 3.43 4.77
C ASN A 159 8.50 4.66 5.38
N TYR A 160 8.81 4.63 6.67
CA TYR A 160 9.42 5.75 7.40
C TYR A 160 10.16 5.30 8.68
N GLU A 161 10.99 6.16 9.25
CA GLU A 161 11.72 5.95 10.50
C GLU A 161 11.23 6.92 11.59
N LEU A 162 11.25 6.47 12.85
CA LEU A 162 10.81 7.23 14.04
C LEU A 162 11.98 7.81 14.85
#